data_AF-A0A0D6LUK1-F1
#
_entry.id   AF-A0A0D6LUK1-F1
#
_cell.length_a   1.000
_cell.length_b   1.000
_cell.length_c   1.000
_cell.angle_alpha   90.00
_cell.angle_beta   90.00
_cell.angle_gamma   90.00
#
_symmetry.space_group_name_H-M   'P 1'
#
loop_
_entity.id
_entity.type
_entity.pdbx_description
1 polymer ?
#
loop_
_entity_poly.entity_id
_entity_poly.type
_entity_poly.pdbx_seq_one_letter_code
_entity_poly.pdbx_strand_id
1 'polypeptide(L)'
;METHKTCKEMERWCTETKTCEASTTSCKNGVTFPYAYRIIHHRDPVPHIPPRLGRDKMFHHRYEVWYNNNMAVGKPYTICQEADGDYCSNTVISAESWEHMWYFDRNLGEWGEKGCPSS
;
A
#
# COMPACT_ATOMS: atom_id res chain seq x y z
N MET A 1 37.54 -6.16 1.60
CA MET A 1 37.74 -7.36 0.76
C MET A 1 36.51 -8.23 0.95
N GLU A 2 35.52 -8.05 0.08
CA GLU A 2 34.22 -8.73 0.18
C GLU A 2 34.38 -10.14 -0.40
N THR A 3 34.00 -11.15 0.38
CA THR A 3 34.14 -12.55 -0.04
C THR A 3 33.06 -12.88 -1.06
N HIS A 4 33.43 -13.01 -2.32
CA HIS A 4 32.57 -13.65 -3.32
C HIS A 4 32.32 -15.09 -2.87
N LYS A 5 31.15 -15.36 -2.28
CA LYS A 5 30.71 -16.73 -2.01
C LYS A 5 30.33 -17.37 -3.34
N THR A 6 31.02 -18.44 -3.69
CA THR A 6 30.77 -19.22 -4.91
C THR A 6 29.50 -20.06 -4.72
N CYS A 7 28.44 -19.76 -5.48
CA CYS A 7 27.28 -20.63 -5.60
C CYS A 7 27.63 -21.91 -6.36
N LYS A 8 26.83 -22.98 -6.17
CA LYS A 8 27.02 -24.23 -6.91
C LYS A 8 26.73 -24.01 -8.39
N GLU A 9 27.22 -24.91 -9.24
CA GLU A 9 26.84 -24.92 -10.65
C GLU A 9 25.31 -24.97 -10.77
N MET A 10 24.77 -24.19 -11.72
CA MET A 10 23.33 -23.95 -11.94
C MET A 10 22.65 -23.01 -10.93
N GLU A 11 23.38 -22.37 -10.01
CA GLU A 11 22.84 -21.37 -9.08
C GLU A 11 23.46 -19.98 -9.31
N ARG A 12 22.71 -18.92 -8.99
CA ARG A 12 23.16 -17.53 -8.98
C ARG A 12 23.11 -16.98 -7.55
N TRP A 13 24.13 -16.19 -7.18
CA TRP A 13 24.11 -15.45 -5.91
C TRP A 13 23.10 -14.31 -5.98
N CYS A 14 22.17 -14.28 -5.03
CA CYS A 14 21.18 -13.23 -4.88
C CYS A 14 21.59 -12.30 -3.74
N THR A 15 21.92 -11.06 -4.11
CA THR A 15 22.38 -10.03 -3.16
C THR A 15 21.31 -9.64 -2.16
N GLU A 16 20.02 -9.70 -2.54
CA GLU A 16 18.92 -9.29 -1.66
C GLU A 16 18.64 -10.30 -0.54
N THR A 17 18.57 -11.57 -0.88
CA THR A 17 18.26 -12.66 0.07
C THR A 17 19.51 -13.19 0.77
N LYS A 18 20.71 -12.85 0.28
CA LYS A 18 21.99 -13.44 0.71
C LYS A 18 21.99 -14.98 0.60
N THR A 19 21.27 -15.51 -0.39
CA THR A 19 21.19 -16.95 -0.70
C THR A 19 21.57 -17.22 -2.15
N CYS A 20 21.96 -18.45 -2.45
CA CYS A 20 22.05 -18.94 -3.82
C CYS A 20 20.68 -19.46 -4.25
N GLU A 21 20.17 -18.97 -5.38
CA GLU A 21 18.94 -19.49 -5.99
C GLU A 21 19.27 -20.13 -7.34
N ALA A 22 18.45 -21.08 -7.81
CA ALA A 22 18.65 -21.70 -9.12
C ALA A 22 18.70 -20.61 -10.20
N SER A 23 19.60 -20.72 -11.18
CA SER A 23 19.82 -19.72 -12.22
C SER A 23 18.57 -19.44 -13.08
N THR A 24 17.67 -20.43 -13.16
CA THR A 24 16.36 -20.34 -13.82
C THR A 24 15.30 -19.65 -12.98
N THR A 25 15.53 -19.53 -11.68
CA THR A 25 14.71 -18.73 -10.76
C THR A 25 15.33 -17.33 -10.80
N SER A 26 14.59 -16.34 -11.30
CA SER A 26 14.97 -14.95 -11.04
C SER A 26 15.14 -14.82 -9.55
N CYS A 27 16.31 -14.32 -9.08
CA CYS A 27 16.51 -13.93 -7.69
C CYS A 27 15.22 -13.29 -7.23
N LYS A 28 14.51 -13.98 -6.33
CA LYS A 28 13.20 -13.50 -5.93
C LYS A 28 13.47 -12.13 -5.33
N ASN A 29 13.04 -11.08 -6.02
CA ASN A 29 12.95 -9.74 -5.47
C ASN A 29 11.92 -9.83 -4.34
N GLY A 30 12.35 -10.31 -3.19
CA GLY A 30 11.50 -10.65 -2.07
C GLY A 30 10.85 -9.42 -1.45
N VAL A 31 11.30 -8.22 -1.82
CA VAL A 31 10.65 -6.95 -1.49
C VAL A 31 11.07 -5.91 -2.53
N THR A 32 10.23 -5.59 -3.53
CA THR A 32 10.51 -4.48 -4.45
C THR A 32 10.33 -3.10 -3.80
N PHE A 33 9.65 -3.03 -2.64
CA PHE A 33 9.48 -1.81 -1.86
C PHE A 33 9.47 -2.16 -0.36
N PRO A 34 10.54 -1.85 0.41
CA PRO A 34 10.61 -2.18 1.85
C PRO A 34 9.47 -1.55 2.65
N TYR A 35 8.87 -0.50 2.09
CA TYR A 35 7.74 0.21 2.64
C TYR A 35 6.73 0.48 1.52
N ALA A 36 5.50 0.02 1.72
CA ALA A 36 4.37 0.30 0.83
C ALA A 36 3.17 0.64 1.72
N TYR A 37 2.67 1.87 1.57
CA TYR A 37 1.55 2.40 2.34
C TYR A 37 0.41 2.75 1.38
N ARG A 38 -0.81 2.39 1.76
CA ARG A 38 -2.02 2.94 1.18
C ARG A 38 -2.57 3.98 2.14
N ILE A 39 -3.09 5.06 1.62
CA ILE A 39 -3.67 6.13 2.43
C ILE A 39 -5.18 6.13 2.16
N ILE A 40 -5.97 6.07 3.23
CA ILE A 40 -7.43 6.03 3.14
C ILE A 40 -8.00 7.23 3.88
N HIS A 41 -8.82 8.00 3.17
CA HIS A 41 -9.56 9.12 3.72
C HIS A 41 -10.89 8.63 4.31
N HIS A 42 -11.07 8.86 5.61
CA HIS A 42 -12.33 8.76 6.33
C HIS A 42 -13.13 7.49 6.01
N ARG A 43 -14.23 7.62 5.25
CA ARG A 43 -15.17 6.53 4.89
C ARG A 43 -15.24 6.29 3.39
N ASP A 44 -14.12 6.49 2.71
CA ASP A 44 -13.94 6.17 1.30
C ASP A 44 -14.31 4.70 1.02
N PRO A 45 -15.32 4.44 0.18
CA PRO A 45 -15.77 3.08 -0.11
C PRO A 45 -14.84 2.32 -1.08
N VAL A 46 -14.01 3.01 -1.87
CA VAL A 46 -13.27 2.41 -2.99
C VAL A 46 -12.26 1.35 -2.53
N PRO A 47 -11.47 1.55 -1.46
CA PRO A 47 -10.54 0.52 -0.97
C PRO A 47 -11.22 -0.76 -0.50
N HIS A 48 -12.53 -0.74 -0.23
CA HIS A 48 -13.29 -1.90 0.26
C HIS A 48 -13.97 -2.70 -0.86
N ILE A 49 -13.72 -2.35 -2.12
CA ILE A 49 -14.33 -2.97 -3.30
C ILE A 49 -13.23 -3.49 -4.25
N PRO A 50 -13.27 -4.78 -4.67
CA PRO A 50 -14.27 -5.78 -4.32
C PRO A 50 -14.13 -6.27 -2.86
N PRO A 51 -15.19 -6.81 -2.24
CA PRO A 51 -15.15 -7.29 -0.86
C PRO A 51 -14.14 -8.43 -0.67
N ARG A 52 -13.63 -8.56 0.56
CA ARG A 52 -12.71 -9.65 0.97
C ARG A 52 -13.35 -11.04 0.99
N LEU A 53 -14.68 -11.11 0.87
CA LEU A 53 -15.45 -12.35 0.84
C LEU A 53 -16.08 -12.53 -0.54
N GLY A 54 -16.12 -13.76 -1.02
CA GLY A 54 -16.74 -14.12 -2.30
C GLY A 54 -15.74 -14.61 -3.34
N ARG A 55 -16.20 -14.65 -4.60
CA ARG A 55 -15.43 -15.19 -5.74
C ARG A 55 -14.30 -14.26 -6.15
N ASP A 56 -14.51 -12.94 -6.05
CA ASP A 56 -13.59 -11.89 -6.48
C ASP A 56 -12.81 -11.28 -5.30
N LYS A 57 -12.52 -12.09 -4.27
CA LYS A 57 -11.82 -11.61 -3.07
C LYS A 57 -10.44 -11.06 -3.43
N MET A 58 -10.17 -9.85 -2.97
CA MET A 58 -8.87 -9.20 -3.09
C MET A 58 -8.28 -8.97 -1.69
N PHE A 59 -6.95 -8.88 -1.62
CA PHE A 59 -6.22 -8.61 -0.40
C PHE A 59 -5.26 -7.45 -0.63
N HIS A 60 -5.19 -6.54 0.33
CA HIS A 60 -4.26 -5.42 0.28
C HIS A 60 -2.89 -5.82 0.82
N HIS A 61 -1.88 -5.01 0.50
CA HIS A 61 -0.58 -5.10 1.15
C HIS A 61 -0.67 -4.63 2.62
N ARG A 62 0.43 -4.80 3.37
CA ARG A 62 0.43 -4.69 4.84
C ARG A 62 -0.01 -3.34 5.41
N TYR A 63 0.62 -2.24 5.01
CA TYR A 63 0.44 -0.98 5.73
C TYR A 63 -0.66 -0.09 5.15
N GLU A 64 -1.55 0.36 6.03
CA GLU A 64 -2.54 1.40 5.78
C GLU A 64 -2.29 2.59 6.70
N VAL A 65 -2.47 3.79 6.16
CA VAL A 65 -2.55 5.04 6.92
C VAL A 65 -3.97 5.53 6.79
N TRP A 66 -4.72 5.46 7.87
CA TRP A 66 -6.12 5.85 7.90
C TRP A 66 -6.31 7.18 8.62
N TYR A 67 -6.97 8.11 7.94
CA TYR A 67 -7.37 9.38 8.50
C TYR A 67 -8.86 9.40 8.74
N ASN A 68 -9.28 9.16 9.97
CA ASN A 68 -10.68 9.34 10.37
C ASN A 68 -10.98 10.83 10.66
N ASN A 69 -10.71 11.69 9.69
CA ASN A 69 -10.89 13.14 9.67
C ASN A 69 -10.62 13.67 8.24
N ASN A 70 -10.64 15.00 8.05
CA ASN A 70 -10.44 15.66 6.75
C ASN A 70 -9.00 15.65 6.19
N MET A 71 -8.06 14.94 6.81
CA MET A 71 -6.65 14.87 6.40
C MET A 71 -5.88 16.18 6.41
N ALA A 72 -6.42 17.27 6.98
CA ALA A 72 -5.70 18.54 7.03
C ALA A 72 -4.31 18.37 7.68
N VAL A 73 -3.34 19.19 7.25
CA VAL A 73 -1.96 19.12 7.76
C VAL A 73 -1.96 19.21 9.29
N GLY A 74 -1.25 18.27 9.94
CA GLY A 74 -1.17 18.18 11.40
C GLY A 74 -2.34 17.42 12.07
N LYS A 75 -3.33 16.95 11.31
CA LYS A 75 -4.37 16.07 11.86
C LYS A 75 -3.83 14.67 12.13
N PRO A 76 -4.33 14.00 13.18
CA PRO A 76 -3.88 12.68 13.54
C PRO A 76 -4.31 11.64 12.51
N TYR A 77 -3.57 10.53 12.45
CA TYR A 77 -3.89 9.36 11.64
C TYR A 77 -3.56 8.10 12.43
N THR A 78 -4.06 6.97 11.97
CA THR A 78 -3.77 5.65 12.50
C THR A 78 -2.99 4.84 11.48
N ILE A 79 -1.86 4.25 11.90
CA ILE A 79 -1.12 3.29 11.07
C ILE A 79 -1.61 1.89 11.39
N CYS A 80 -2.12 1.19 10.38
CA CYS A 80 -2.60 -0.17 10.46
C CYS A 80 -1.50 -1.07 9.89
N GLN A 81 -1.00 -1.99 10.72
CA GLN A 81 0.22 -2.75 10.45
C GLN A 81 -0.06 -4.16 9.90
N GLU A 82 -1.32 -4.47 9.61
CA GLU A 82 -1.77 -5.76 9.11
C GLU A 82 -2.47 -5.58 7.77
N ALA A 83 -2.19 -6.51 6.85
CA ALA A 83 -2.94 -6.63 5.60
C ALA A 83 -4.39 -7.00 5.94
N ASP A 84 -5.31 -6.11 5.60
CA ASP A 84 -6.75 -6.31 5.76
C ASP A 84 -7.22 -6.71 7.18
N GLY A 85 -6.63 -6.15 8.24
CA GLY A 85 -7.14 -6.38 9.59
C GLY A 85 -8.54 -5.78 9.79
N ASP A 86 -9.34 -6.33 10.69
CA ASP A 86 -10.71 -5.85 11.00
C ASP A 86 -10.70 -4.61 11.92
N TYR A 87 -9.84 -3.65 11.60
CA TYR A 87 -9.64 -2.39 12.31
C TYR A 87 -9.31 -1.27 11.30
N CYS A 88 -9.19 -0.04 11.79
CA CYS A 88 -9.03 1.15 10.94
C CYS A 88 -10.22 1.35 9.96
N SER A 89 -9.96 1.62 8.68
CA SER A 89 -11.00 1.86 7.68
C SER A 89 -11.98 0.68 7.54
N ASN A 90 -11.52 -0.56 7.78
CA ASN A 90 -12.38 -1.75 7.74
C ASN A 90 -13.46 -1.77 8.85
N THR A 91 -13.42 -0.84 9.82
CA THR A 91 -14.51 -0.65 10.80
C THR A 91 -15.70 0.13 10.24
N VAL A 92 -15.54 0.73 9.06
CA VAL A 92 -16.55 1.59 8.43
C VAL A 92 -17.00 0.97 7.12
N ILE A 93 -18.31 0.76 6.99
CA ILE A 93 -18.94 0.39 5.72
C ILE A 93 -19.73 1.61 5.25
N SER A 94 -19.38 2.13 4.09
CA SER A 94 -19.94 3.35 3.52
C SER A 94 -20.19 3.16 2.03
N ALA A 95 -21.12 3.93 1.47
CA ALA A 95 -21.33 4.08 0.03
C ALA A 95 -21.09 5.52 -0.45
N GLU A 96 -20.51 6.37 0.41
CA GLU A 96 -20.30 7.78 0.14
C GLU A 96 -19.08 7.99 -0.75
N SER A 97 -19.28 7.86 -2.07
CA SER A 97 -18.22 8.06 -3.07
C SER A 97 -17.56 9.43 -3.02
N TRP A 98 -18.24 10.44 -2.46
CA TRP A 98 -17.68 11.77 -2.28
C TRP A 98 -16.42 11.77 -1.40
N GLU A 99 -16.34 10.88 -0.41
CA GLU A 99 -15.20 10.80 0.51
C GLU A 99 -13.92 10.37 -0.22
N HIS A 100 -14.03 9.64 -1.32
CA HIS A 100 -12.90 9.27 -2.19
C HIS A 100 -12.27 10.50 -2.89
N MET A 101 -12.99 11.61 -3.01
CA MET A 101 -12.53 12.80 -3.74
C MET A 101 -11.60 13.70 -2.91
N TRP A 102 -11.49 13.45 -1.60
CA TRP A 102 -10.82 14.35 -0.66
C TRP A 102 -9.56 13.74 -0.08
N TYR A 103 -8.44 14.43 -0.24
CA TYR A 103 -7.18 14.09 0.41
C TYR A 103 -6.46 15.38 0.82
N PHE A 104 -5.94 15.39 2.04
CA PHE A 104 -5.23 16.55 2.61
C PHE A 104 -6.04 17.86 2.60
N ASP A 105 -7.31 17.79 3.05
CA ASP A 105 -8.27 18.91 3.08
C ASP A 105 -8.49 19.57 1.72
N ARG A 106 -8.38 18.78 0.65
CA ARG A 106 -8.48 19.23 -0.73
C ARG A 106 -9.29 18.25 -1.56
N ASN A 107 -10.25 18.79 -2.31
CA ASN A 107 -10.90 18.05 -3.37
C ASN A 107 -9.90 17.87 -4.53
N LEU A 108 -9.47 16.62 -4.77
CA LEU A 108 -8.47 16.32 -5.79
C LEU A 108 -9.00 16.51 -7.21
N GLY A 109 -10.29 16.28 -7.44
CA GLY A 109 -10.94 16.50 -8.73
C GLY A 109 -10.92 17.97 -9.12
N GLU A 110 -11.46 18.83 -8.25
CA GLU A 110 -11.45 20.29 -8.48
C GLU A 110 -10.05 20.87 -8.56
N TRP A 111 -9.10 20.37 -7.75
CA TRP A 111 -7.72 20.81 -7.79
C TRP A 111 -7.05 20.46 -9.12
N GLY A 112 -7.31 19.26 -9.64
CA GLY A 112 -6.87 18.84 -10.97
C GLY A 112 -7.48 19.70 -12.09
N GLU A 113 -8.79 19.95 -12.04
CA GLU A 113 -9.49 20.80 -13.01
C GLU A 113 -8.94 22.23 -13.06
N LYS A 114 -8.46 22.76 -11.92
CA LYS A 114 -7.84 24.08 -11.81
C LYS A 114 -6.37 24.10 -12.25
N GLY A 115 -5.84 23.00 -12.78
CA GLY A 115 -4.47 22.92 -13.29
C GLY A 115 -3.41 22.74 -12.20
N CYS A 116 -3.76 22.08 -11.09
CA CYS A 116 -2.84 21.73 -10.00
C CYS A 116 -2.09 22.93 -9.40
N PRO A 117 -2.78 23.98 -8.93
CA PRO A 117 -2.12 25.15 -8.34
C PRO A 117 -1.26 24.75 -7.13
N SER A 118 -0.07 25.34 -7.02
CA SER A 118 0.77 25.22 -5.83
C SER A 118 0.02 25.78 -4.62
N SER A 119 0.14 25.08 -3.49
CA SER A 119 -0.40 25.49 -2.18
C SER A 119 0.16 26.82 -1.70
#